data_AF-A0A814JB79-F1
#
_entry.id   AF-A0A814JB79-F1
#
_cell.length_a   1.000
_cell.length_b   1.000
_cell.length_c   1.000
_cell.angle_alpha   90.00
_cell.angle_beta   90.00
_cell.angle_gamma   90.00
#
_symmetry.space_group_name_H-M   'P 1'
#
loop_
_entity.id
_entity.type
_entity.pdbx_description
1 polymer ?
#
loop_
_entity_poly.entity_id
_entity_poly.type
_entity_poly.pdbx_seq_one_letter_code
_entity_poly.pdbx_strand_id
1 'polypeptide(L)'
;MYLLKHDSSYKQLLYDQTNFDCFDDPLITWCQNQIHICNSSLIIFNKLFAKTQSIILQRKFAQGKRKGGEDLDKVLNQNENDEYFHFNKSFIQLSCNTSLPTEIFKNSHLSDIFSSITSYHTWRDLNIINETTIAVNRYDYVNFYHTITDLYTVYLLCRFFRLDPKSVHILFLDAHPKGNLDLLWSQLFHSFIRLGHLNNSLIFYKELIWSPPQAQSELDLKQSRKIAPSYFFDFRQHILEKFYISSVINKDLDCQNINIFFLVRHNYIAHPRNPTGKITRQLINENQILNDLKRIFQNISSIHFTYNHFEQLPMQQQLSIIIQTDIFIGMHGAGLTHVLFMKTNRFLIEITTTVWQKQTHFEQMASINNIHYHRCLILNGHSTTAQTIFNCLTKTLFQMCSS
;
A
#
# COMPACT_ATOMS: atom_id res chain seq x y z
N MET A 1 30.52 -16.30 -0.05
CA MET A 1 31.73 -15.47 -0.32
C MET A 1 31.83 -15.26 -1.83
N TYR A 2 31.15 -14.24 -2.36
CA TYR A 2 31.31 -13.76 -3.73
C TYR A 2 31.65 -12.28 -3.63
N LEU A 3 32.90 -11.95 -3.93
CA LEU A 3 33.43 -10.59 -3.97
C LEU A 3 32.99 -9.94 -5.29
N LEU A 4 32.00 -9.05 -5.23
CA LEU A 4 31.77 -8.06 -6.27
C LEU A 4 32.78 -6.93 -6.06
N LYS A 5 33.85 -6.92 -6.86
CA LYS A 5 34.67 -5.72 -7.06
C LYS A 5 33.81 -4.67 -7.76
N HIS A 6 33.25 -3.75 -6.98
CA HIS A 6 32.56 -2.57 -7.48
C HIS A 6 33.58 -1.56 -8.02
N ASP A 7 33.42 -1.20 -9.29
CA ASP A 7 34.02 -0.01 -9.88
C ASP A 7 33.30 1.23 -9.32
N SER A 8 33.79 1.71 -8.18
CA SER A 8 33.19 2.78 -7.38
C SER A 8 33.39 4.18 -7.97
N SER A 9 34.33 4.33 -8.90
CA SER A 9 34.75 5.65 -9.40
C SER A 9 33.76 6.27 -10.40
N TYR A 10 33.17 5.45 -11.29
CA TYR A 10 32.23 5.91 -12.31
C TYR A 10 30.81 6.15 -11.76
N LYS A 11 30.40 5.40 -10.72
CA LYS A 11 29.12 5.62 -10.02
C LYS A 11 29.09 6.93 -9.23
N GLN A 12 30.23 7.41 -8.76
CA GLN A 12 30.32 8.61 -7.94
C GLN A 12 30.25 9.90 -8.77
N LEU A 13 30.71 9.87 -10.03
CA LEU A 13 30.66 11.02 -10.96
C LEU A 13 29.26 11.32 -11.52
N LEU A 14 28.36 10.34 -11.57
CA LEU A 14 26.93 10.53 -11.92
C LEU A 14 26.06 10.86 -10.70
N TYR A 15 26.60 10.74 -9.49
CA TYR A 15 25.87 10.96 -8.23
C TYR A 15 25.52 12.44 -7.97
N ASP A 16 26.21 13.34 -8.68
CA ASP A 16 26.30 14.77 -8.36
C ASP A 16 25.60 15.71 -9.35
N GLN A 17 24.88 15.20 -10.35
CA GLN A 17 24.25 16.04 -11.38
C GLN A 17 22.71 15.95 -11.43
N THR A 18 22.07 15.06 -10.67
CA THR A 18 20.61 15.03 -10.52
C THR A 18 20.22 14.78 -9.06
N ASN A 19 19.22 15.52 -8.55
CA ASN A 19 18.66 15.33 -7.20
C ASN A 19 17.76 14.08 -7.07
N PHE A 20 17.91 13.11 -7.97
CA PHE A 20 17.05 11.92 -8.06
C PHE A 20 17.87 10.63 -7.94
N ASP A 21 17.21 9.57 -7.51
CA ASP A 21 17.70 8.20 -7.64
C ASP A 21 17.09 7.58 -8.90
N CYS A 22 17.92 7.33 -9.91
CA CYS A 22 17.55 6.75 -11.20
C CYS A 22 18.09 5.34 -11.39
N PHE A 23 18.47 4.66 -10.31
CA PHE A 23 19.05 3.33 -10.37
C PHE A 23 18.00 2.25 -10.11
N ASP A 24 18.19 1.12 -10.79
CA ASP A 24 17.40 -0.10 -10.64
C ASP A 24 15.90 0.04 -10.98
N ASP A 25 15.21 -1.10 -11.05
CA ASP A 25 13.79 -1.17 -11.43
C ASP A 25 12.88 -0.99 -10.19
N PRO A 26 11.90 -0.07 -10.20
CA PRO A 26 11.39 0.66 -11.38
C PRO A 26 11.99 2.05 -11.60
N LEU A 27 12.81 2.58 -10.68
CA LEU A 27 13.17 4.00 -10.65
C LEU A 27 13.89 4.46 -11.92
N ILE A 28 14.67 3.59 -12.56
CA ILE A 28 15.30 3.87 -13.86
C ILE A 28 14.28 4.26 -14.93
N THR A 29 13.09 3.67 -14.91
CA THR A 29 12.01 3.98 -15.87
C THR A 29 11.32 5.30 -15.53
N TRP A 30 11.29 5.69 -14.25
CA TRP A 30 10.70 6.95 -13.81
C TRP A 30 11.53 8.16 -14.26
N CYS A 31 12.84 7.99 -14.41
CA CYS A 31 13.72 9.02 -14.96
C CYS A 31 13.60 9.20 -16.48
N GLN A 32 12.93 8.27 -17.18
CA GLN A 32 12.70 8.39 -18.61
C GLN A 32 11.60 9.43 -18.90
N ASN A 33 11.73 10.14 -20.02
CA ASN A 33 10.71 11.06 -20.52
C ASN A 33 10.30 12.16 -19.51
N GLN A 34 11.29 12.89 -18.98
CA GLN A 34 11.03 14.06 -18.13
C GLN A 34 10.55 15.24 -18.97
N ILE A 35 9.46 15.86 -18.56
CA ILE A 35 8.93 17.06 -19.20
C ILE A 35 9.00 18.21 -18.20
N HIS A 36 9.84 19.20 -18.50
CA HIS A 36 10.03 20.40 -17.69
C HIS A 36 9.19 21.54 -18.22
N ILE A 37 8.42 22.18 -17.33
CA ILE A 37 7.50 23.26 -17.68
C ILE A 37 7.71 24.42 -16.69
N CYS A 38 7.62 25.66 -17.18
CA CYS A 38 7.74 26.89 -16.38
C CYS A 38 9.04 26.95 -15.56
N ASN A 39 10.20 26.85 -16.23
CA ASN A 39 11.52 26.82 -15.58
C ASN A 39 11.63 25.75 -14.48
N SER A 40 11.07 24.55 -14.73
CA SER A 40 11.02 23.43 -13.79
C SER A 40 10.16 23.64 -12.54
N SER A 41 9.31 24.67 -12.51
CA SER A 41 8.26 24.79 -11.48
C SER A 41 7.25 23.64 -11.56
N LEU A 42 7.19 22.95 -12.70
CA LEU A 42 6.49 21.70 -12.89
C LEU A 42 7.39 20.74 -13.70
N ILE A 43 7.63 19.56 -13.14
CA ILE A 43 8.34 18.46 -13.79
C ILE A 43 7.42 17.24 -13.79
N ILE A 44 7.24 16.62 -14.95
CA ILE A 44 6.45 15.40 -15.10
C ILE A 44 7.39 14.25 -15.42
N PHE A 45 7.23 13.13 -14.71
CA PHE A 45 8.08 11.96 -14.82
C PHE A 45 7.30 10.84 -15.49
N ASN A 46 7.69 10.49 -16.72
CA ASN A 46 7.11 9.40 -17.52
C ASN A 46 5.56 9.40 -17.61
N LYS A 47 4.92 10.58 -17.52
CA LYS A 47 3.44 10.75 -17.37
C LYS A 47 2.82 9.99 -16.18
N LEU A 48 3.63 9.51 -15.26
CA LEU A 48 3.26 8.67 -14.13
C LEU A 48 3.05 9.48 -12.85
N PHE A 49 3.87 10.50 -12.63
CA PHE A 49 3.75 11.42 -11.50
C PHE A 49 4.34 12.79 -11.86
N ALA A 50 4.14 13.77 -10.97
CA ALA A 50 4.66 15.11 -11.17
C ALA A 50 5.26 15.68 -9.89
N LYS A 51 6.20 16.60 -10.05
CA LYS A 51 6.73 17.45 -8.99
C LYS A 51 6.43 18.90 -9.34
N THR A 52 5.89 19.63 -8.38
CA THR A 52 5.65 21.07 -8.48
C THR A 52 6.45 21.82 -7.44
N GLN A 53 6.92 23.01 -7.80
CA GLN A 53 7.70 23.90 -6.93
C GLN A 53 7.08 25.29 -6.92
N SER A 54 7.07 25.91 -5.74
CA SER A 54 6.57 27.28 -5.53
C SER A 54 5.15 27.50 -6.09
N ILE A 55 4.22 26.64 -5.68
CA ILE A 55 2.83 26.71 -6.14
C ILE A 55 1.88 27.20 -5.07
N ILE A 56 0.74 27.73 -5.50
CA ILE A 56 -0.37 28.07 -4.60
C ILE A 56 -1.50 27.09 -4.84
N LEU A 57 -1.88 26.37 -3.79
CA LEU A 57 -3.07 25.54 -3.75
C LEU A 57 -4.21 26.32 -3.11
N GLN A 58 -5.34 26.38 -3.79
CA GLN A 58 -6.52 27.11 -3.36
C GLN A 58 -7.66 26.15 -2.99
N ARG A 59 -7.76 25.80 -1.71
CA ARG A 59 -8.70 24.79 -1.20
C ARG A 59 -10.15 25.03 -1.65
N LYS A 60 -10.59 26.29 -1.73
CA LYS A 60 -11.96 26.67 -2.13
C LYS A 60 -12.38 26.15 -3.52
N PHE A 61 -11.43 25.85 -4.39
CA PHE A 61 -11.71 25.34 -5.74
C PHE A 61 -11.72 23.80 -5.83
N ALA A 62 -11.46 23.10 -4.72
CA ALA A 62 -11.77 21.67 -4.61
C ALA A 62 -13.19 21.50 -4.04
N GLN A 63 -14.17 21.18 -4.89
CA GLN A 63 -15.57 21.04 -4.52
C GLN A 63 -15.91 19.58 -4.26
N GLY A 64 -16.46 19.29 -3.08
CA GLY A 64 -16.86 17.94 -2.69
C GLY A 64 -17.91 18.03 -1.60
N LYS A 65 -18.71 16.97 -1.44
CA LYS A 65 -19.79 16.95 -0.42
C LYS A 65 -19.28 16.68 0.99
N ARG A 66 -18.10 16.08 1.11
CA ARG A 66 -17.48 15.68 2.37
C ARG A 66 -16.13 16.34 2.57
N LYS A 67 -15.69 16.39 3.83
CA LYS A 67 -14.32 16.80 4.17
C LYS A 67 -13.39 15.59 4.24
N GLY A 68 -13.95 14.39 4.43
CA GLY A 68 -13.18 13.19 4.72
C GLY A 68 -12.78 13.13 6.19
N GLY A 69 -12.47 11.94 6.69
CA GLY A 69 -12.07 11.73 8.08
C GLY A 69 -13.24 11.79 9.08
N GLU A 70 -14.48 11.82 8.59
CA GLU A 70 -15.66 11.62 9.41
C GLU A 70 -15.63 10.21 10.04
N ASP A 71 -16.16 10.08 11.27
CA ASP A 71 -16.31 8.78 11.91
C ASP A 71 -17.33 7.94 11.12
N LEU A 72 -17.03 6.64 10.97
CA LEU A 72 -17.80 5.72 10.13
C LEU A 72 -19.29 5.63 10.48
N ASP A 73 -19.60 5.66 11.78
CA ASP A 73 -20.97 5.64 12.32
C ASP A 73 -21.80 6.87 11.91
N LYS A 74 -21.15 8.00 11.62
CA LYS A 74 -21.81 9.25 11.19
C LYS A 74 -22.06 9.33 9.69
N VAL A 75 -21.49 8.42 8.91
CA VAL A 75 -21.54 8.46 7.43
C VAL A 75 -22.05 7.17 6.81
N LEU A 76 -22.71 6.29 7.57
CA LEU A 76 -23.34 5.09 7.03
C LEU A 76 -24.26 5.41 5.84
N ASN A 77 -24.21 4.55 4.81
CA ASN A 77 -24.88 4.71 3.52
C ASN A 77 -24.41 5.90 2.67
N GLN A 78 -23.24 6.47 2.97
CA GLN A 78 -22.62 7.49 2.12
C GLN A 78 -22.32 6.96 0.70
N ASN A 79 -22.70 7.74 -0.30
CA ASN A 79 -22.38 7.44 -1.70
C ASN A 79 -20.89 7.58 -1.96
N GLU A 80 -20.34 6.72 -2.82
CA GLU A 80 -18.93 6.75 -3.19
C GLU A 80 -18.49 8.07 -3.82
N ASN A 81 -19.31 8.64 -4.70
CA ASN A 81 -19.01 9.92 -5.34
C ASN A 81 -18.91 11.10 -4.34
N ASP A 82 -19.45 10.96 -3.13
CA ASP A 82 -19.36 12.01 -2.10
C ASP A 82 -17.96 12.05 -1.45
N GLU A 83 -17.13 11.03 -1.68
CA GLU A 83 -15.76 10.86 -1.17
C GLU A 83 -14.68 11.42 -2.09
N TYR A 84 -15.05 12.13 -3.16
CA TYR A 84 -14.10 12.70 -4.10
C TYR A 84 -14.38 14.19 -4.33
N PHE A 85 -13.32 14.94 -4.64
CA PHE A 85 -13.41 16.35 -5.01
C PHE A 85 -13.37 16.52 -6.53
N HIS A 86 -14.18 17.44 -7.03
CA HIS A 86 -14.02 18.05 -8.34
C HIS A 86 -13.11 19.29 -8.22
N PHE A 87 -12.12 19.41 -9.10
CA PHE A 87 -11.18 20.52 -9.09
C PHE A 87 -11.56 21.57 -10.15
N ASN A 88 -11.94 22.76 -9.68
CA ASN A 88 -12.27 23.89 -10.55
C ASN A 88 -11.03 24.71 -10.90
N LYS A 89 -11.12 25.44 -12.01
CA LYS A 89 -10.05 26.36 -12.46
C LYS A 89 -9.55 27.24 -11.33
N SER A 90 -8.23 27.38 -11.24
CA SER A 90 -7.46 28.06 -10.19
C SER A 90 -7.25 27.26 -8.91
N PHE A 91 -7.65 25.98 -8.84
CA PHE A 91 -7.28 25.11 -7.71
C PHE A 91 -5.76 25.07 -7.49
N ILE A 92 -4.97 25.03 -8.55
CA ILE A 92 -3.52 25.23 -8.51
C ILE A 92 -3.16 26.50 -9.27
N GLN A 93 -2.20 27.24 -8.73
CA GLN A 93 -1.55 28.32 -9.42
C GLN A 93 -0.03 28.16 -9.45
N LEU A 94 0.57 28.48 -10.60
CA LEU A 94 2.00 28.33 -10.87
C LEU A 94 2.58 29.67 -11.34
N SER A 95 3.86 29.92 -11.06
CA SER A 95 4.61 31.10 -11.54
C SER A 95 4.95 30.92 -13.02
N CYS A 96 3.95 30.92 -13.88
CA CYS A 96 4.15 30.68 -15.30
C CYS A 96 3.54 31.77 -16.15
N ASN A 97 4.37 32.43 -16.95
CA ASN A 97 3.93 33.45 -17.91
C ASN A 97 3.45 32.83 -19.24
N THR A 98 3.63 31.52 -19.44
CA THR A 98 3.24 30.79 -20.65
C THR A 98 2.01 29.93 -20.41
N SER A 99 1.14 29.82 -21.41
CA SER A 99 0.01 28.88 -21.38
C SER A 99 0.51 27.44 -21.26
N LEU A 100 -0.04 26.70 -20.27
CA LEU A 100 0.34 25.31 -20.06
C LEU A 100 -0.20 24.40 -21.18
N PRO A 101 0.58 23.43 -21.68
CA PRO A 101 0.11 22.51 -22.70
C PRO A 101 -0.81 21.46 -22.05
N THR A 102 -2.12 21.70 -22.09
CA THR A 102 -3.15 20.83 -21.48
C THR A 102 -3.13 19.41 -22.04
N GLU A 103 -2.71 19.23 -23.30
CA GLU A 103 -2.59 17.91 -23.95
C GLU A 103 -1.58 16.98 -23.25
N ILE A 104 -0.62 17.50 -22.47
CA ILE A 104 0.35 16.67 -21.75
C ILE A 104 -0.34 15.78 -20.69
N PHE A 105 -1.42 16.28 -20.10
CA PHE A 105 -2.16 15.58 -19.03
C PHE A 105 -3.35 14.79 -19.55
N LYS A 106 -3.63 14.83 -20.85
CA LYS A 106 -4.76 14.12 -21.43
C LYS A 106 -4.62 12.62 -21.20
N ASN A 107 -5.69 11.99 -20.71
CA ASN A 107 -5.74 10.58 -20.32
C ASN A 107 -4.77 10.19 -19.17
N SER A 108 -4.29 11.16 -18.38
CA SER A 108 -3.55 10.93 -17.13
C SER A 108 -4.47 11.08 -15.92
N HIS A 109 -4.16 10.41 -14.81
CA HIS A 109 -4.84 10.62 -13.52
C HIS A 109 -4.66 12.03 -12.97
N LEU A 110 -3.70 12.79 -13.50
CA LEU A 110 -3.46 14.19 -13.18
C LEU A 110 -4.30 15.16 -14.03
N SER A 111 -5.03 14.69 -15.05
CA SER A 111 -5.77 15.54 -15.99
C SER A 111 -6.70 16.52 -15.28
N ASP A 112 -7.53 16.02 -14.36
CA ASP A 112 -8.55 16.85 -13.69
C ASP A 112 -7.91 17.94 -12.83
N ILE A 113 -6.82 17.61 -12.13
CA ILE A 113 -6.09 18.54 -11.28
C ILE A 113 -5.31 19.56 -12.12
N PHE A 114 -4.59 19.11 -13.15
CA PHE A 114 -3.68 19.97 -13.91
C PHE A 114 -4.40 20.81 -14.96
N SER A 115 -5.59 20.40 -15.41
CA SER A 115 -6.49 21.26 -16.20
C SER A 115 -6.98 22.48 -15.42
N SER A 116 -6.91 22.45 -14.08
CA SER A 116 -7.29 23.57 -13.23
C SER A 116 -6.22 24.67 -13.14
N ILE A 117 -4.99 24.44 -13.63
CA ILE A 117 -3.89 25.35 -13.36
C ILE A 117 -4.11 26.73 -13.98
N THR A 118 -3.78 27.76 -13.22
CA THR A 118 -3.71 29.15 -13.67
C THR A 118 -2.36 29.78 -13.32
N SER A 119 -2.02 30.89 -13.97
CA SER A 119 -0.89 31.71 -13.54
C SER A 119 -1.27 32.46 -12.26
N TYR A 120 -0.38 32.51 -11.26
CA TYR A 120 -0.65 33.32 -10.06
C TYR A 120 -0.26 34.80 -10.25
N HIS A 121 -0.92 35.68 -9.49
CA HIS A 121 -0.55 37.08 -9.29
C HIS A 121 0.02 37.25 -7.87
N THR A 122 0.70 38.35 -7.56
CA THR A 122 1.25 38.58 -6.21
C THR A 122 0.16 38.51 -5.14
N TRP A 123 0.32 37.59 -4.17
CA TRP A 123 -0.60 37.42 -3.05
C TRP A 123 0.04 37.88 -1.74
N ARG A 124 -0.77 38.44 -0.84
CA ARG A 124 -0.41 38.69 0.57
C ARG A 124 -1.06 37.61 1.45
N ASP A 125 -0.52 37.39 2.64
CA ASP A 125 -1.09 36.50 3.66
C ASP A 125 -1.22 35.02 3.26
N LEU A 126 -0.14 34.47 2.70
CA LEU A 126 -0.06 33.05 2.34
C LEU A 126 0.29 32.20 3.56
N ASN A 127 -0.40 31.06 3.71
CA ASN A 127 0.08 29.99 4.58
C ASN A 127 1.19 29.22 3.86
N ILE A 128 2.42 29.29 4.37
CA ILE A 128 3.60 28.72 3.73
C ILE A 128 3.90 27.33 4.32
N ILE A 129 3.97 26.32 3.45
CA ILE A 129 4.48 24.99 3.75
C ILE A 129 5.85 24.85 3.08
N ASN A 130 6.90 24.78 3.90
CA ASN A 130 8.29 24.69 3.45
C ASN A 130 8.75 23.24 3.27
N GLU A 131 8.11 22.33 4.00
CA GLU A 131 8.37 20.92 4.05
C GLU A 131 7.82 20.22 2.80
N THR A 132 8.54 19.22 2.30
CA THR A 132 8.08 18.44 1.14
C THR A 132 6.78 17.73 1.48
N THR A 133 5.77 17.95 0.64
CA THR A 133 4.47 17.29 0.75
C THR A 133 4.28 16.34 -0.43
N ILE A 134 3.74 15.15 -0.19
CA ILE A 134 3.30 14.22 -1.24
C ILE A 134 1.76 14.17 -1.21
N ALA A 135 1.14 14.58 -2.30
CA ALA A 135 -0.29 14.48 -2.53
C ALA A 135 -0.63 13.07 -3.05
N VAL A 136 -1.58 12.42 -2.38
CA VAL A 136 -2.01 11.04 -2.66
C VAL A 136 -3.52 11.03 -2.85
N ASN A 137 -3.98 10.48 -3.98
CA ASN A 137 -5.39 10.15 -4.18
C ASN A 137 -5.56 8.65 -3.97
N ARG A 138 -6.14 8.26 -2.82
CA ARG A 138 -6.26 6.85 -2.45
C ARG A 138 -7.39 6.21 -3.26
N TYR A 139 -7.21 4.95 -3.65
CA TYR A 139 -8.27 4.16 -4.27
C TYR A 139 -9.25 3.59 -3.24
N ASP A 140 -8.72 3.18 -2.09
CA ASP A 140 -9.46 2.64 -0.94
C ASP A 140 -8.68 3.00 0.34
N TYR A 141 -9.37 3.11 1.47
CA TYR A 141 -8.83 3.56 2.76
C TYR A 141 -8.97 2.52 3.89
N VAL A 142 -9.67 1.42 3.64
CA VAL A 142 -9.91 0.32 4.62
C VAL A 142 -9.47 -1.05 4.10
N ASN A 143 -9.21 -1.16 2.80
CA ASN A 143 -8.64 -2.34 2.18
C ASN A 143 -7.10 -2.35 2.33
N PHE A 144 -6.60 -3.33 3.09
CA PHE A 144 -5.17 -3.45 3.39
C PHE A 144 -4.27 -3.63 2.16
N TYR A 145 -4.77 -4.32 1.11
CA TYR A 145 -4.04 -4.47 -0.15
C TYR A 145 -3.76 -3.10 -0.80
N HIS A 146 -4.81 -2.32 -1.03
CA HIS A 146 -4.69 -1.01 -1.68
C HIS A 146 -3.87 -0.03 -0.84
N THR A 147 -4.03 -0.06 0.49
CA THR A 147 -3.23 0.78 1.38
C THR A 147 -1.74 0.45 1.30
N ILE A 148 -1.36 -0.83 1.34
CA ILE A 148 0.06 -1.21 1.25
C ILE A 148 0.65 -0.85 -0.12
N THR A 149 -0.13 -1.01 -1.21
CA THR A 149 0.35 -0.60 -2.54
C THR A 149 0.57 0.91 -2.64
N ASP A 150 -0.30 1.74 -2.03
CA ASP A 150 -0.13 3.19 -1.99
C ASP A 150 1.06 3.61 -1.12
N LEU A 151 1.18 3.01 0.07
CA LEU A 151 2.32 3.27 0.97
C LEU A 151 3.65 2.92 0.32
N TYR A 152 3.71 1.82 -0.44
CA TYR A 152 4.92 1.44 -1.18
C TYR A 152 5.27 2.46 -2.26
N THR A 153 4.29 2.91 -3.04
CA THR A 153 4.47 3.94 -4.07
C THR A 153 5.04 5.23 -3.46
N VAL A 154 4.48 5.67 -2.33
CA VAL A 154 4.95 6.89 -1.65
C VAL A 154 6.34 6.69 -1.03
N TYR A 155 6.64 5.51 -0.50
CA TYR A 155 7.98 5.18 -0.03
C TYR A 155 8.99 5.21 -1.18
N LEU A 156 8.65 4.66 -2.36
CA LEU A 156 9.48 4.76 -3.56
C LEU A 156 9.68 6.21 -4.02
N LEU A 157 8.67 7.08 -3.94
CA LEU A 157 8.85 8.51 -4.20
C LEU A 157 9.85 9.14 -3.21
N CYS A 158 9.80 8.76 -1.93
CA CYS A 158 10.79 9.21 -0.96
C CYS A 158 12.20 8.76 -1.37
N ARG A 159 12.37 7.49 -1.77
CA ARG A 159 13.67 6.99 -2.27
C ARG A 159 14.13 7.72 -3.53
N PHE A 160 13.24 7.87 -4.50
CA PHE A 160 13.47 8.56 -5.77
C PHE A 160 13.94 10.00 -5.57
N PHE A 161 13.33 10.74 -4.64
CA PHE A 161 13.70 12.13 -4.33
C PHE A 161 14.72 12.25 -3.18
N ARG A 162 15.30 11.14 -2.71
CA ARG A 162 16.25 11.08 -1.58
C ARG A 162 15.74 11.76 -0.30
N LEU A 163 14.44 11.59 -0.02
CA LEU A 163 13.75 12.12 1.15
C LEU A 163 13.75 11.11 2.29
N ASP A 164 13.88 11.59 3.53
CA ASP A 164 13.50 10.82 4.71
C ASP A 164 11.96 10.78 4.79
N PRO A 165 11.30 9.60 4.80
CA PRO A 165 9.86 9.51 5.00
C PRO A 165 9.36 10.32 6.21
N LYS A 166 10.16 10.42 7.29
CA LYS A 166 9.79 11.17 8.51
C LYS A 166 9.91 12.68 8.42
N SER A 167 10.43 13.23 7.33
CA SER A 167 10.36 14.67 7.02
C SER A 167 9.25 15.01 6.03
N VAL A 168 8.51 14.02 5.51
CA VAL A 168 7.51 14.22 4.45
C VAL A 168 6.09 14.29 5.04
N HIS A 169 5.33 15.28 4.59
CA HIS A 169 3.90 15.39 4.89
C HIS A 169 3.07 14.75 3.78
N ILE A 170 1.95 14.12 4.15
CA ILE A 170 1.01 13.53 3.19
C ILE A 170 -0.23 14.40 3.07
N LEU A 171 -0.62 14.73 1.84
CA LEU A 171 -1.89 15.41 1.55
C LEU A 171 -2.82 14.41 0.87
N PHE A 172 -3.85 13.91 1.57
CA PHE A 172 -4.89 13.12 0.93
C PHE A 172 -5.80 14.01 0.09
N LEU A 173 -5.93 13.65 -1.18
CA LEU A 173 -6.78 14.33 -2.15
C LEU A 173 -8.20 13.77 -2.19
N ASP A 174 -8.45 12.62 -1.56
CA ASP A 174 -9.78 12.06 -1.36
C ASP A 174 -10.47 12.64 -0.12
N ALA A 175 -11.78 12.45 -0.06
CA ALA A 175 -12.64 12.73 1.09
C ALA A 175 -13.16 11.43 1.73
N HIS A 176 -12.36 10.37 1.73
CA HIS A 176 -12.76 9.14 2.42
C HIS A 176 -12.92 9.38 3.93
N PRO A 177 -13.84 8.65 4.58
CA PRO A 177 -13.97 8.60 6.03
C PRO A 177 -12.66 8.24 6.75
N LYS A 178 -12.71 8.30 8.08
CA LYS A 178 -11.61 7.82 8.91
C LYS A 178 -11.52 6.29 8.81
N GLY A 179 -10.33 5.77 8.52
CA GLY A 179 -10.04 4.33 8.47
C GLY A 179 -9.08 3.90 9.57
N ASN A 180 -9.14 2.64 9.98
CA ASN A 180 -8.15 2.04 10.90
C ASN A 180 -6.73 2.01 10.29
N LEU A 181 -6.61 2.03 8.97
CA LEU A 181 -5.34 2.05 8.25
C LEU A 181 -4.71 3.45 8.12
N ASP A 182 -5.41 4.53 8.52
CA ASP A 182 -4.83 5.88 8.57
C ASP A 182 -3.59 5.93 9.49
N LEU A 183 -3.56 5.08 10.54
CA LEU A 183 -2.42 4.96 11.45
C LEU A 183 -1.11 4.68 10.71
N LEU A 184 -1.13 3.85 9.67
CA LEU A 184 0.08 3.50 8.91
C LEU A 184 0.73 4.76 8.32
N TRP A 185 -0.07 5.70 7.82
CA TRP A 185 0.43 6.93 7.22
C TRP A 185 1.13 7.83 8.24
N SER A 186 0.54 8.02 9.42
CA SER A 186 1.21 8.75 10.52
C SER A 186 2.42 8.00 11.09
N GLN A 187 2.40 6.67 11.04
CA GLN A 187 3.49 5.85 11.58
C GLN A 187 4.71 5.84 10.66
N LEU A 188 4.53 5.93 9.34
CA LEU A 188 5.62 5.93 8.36
C LEU A 188 6.11 7.34 8.00
N PHE A 189 5.21 8.30 7.86
CA PHE A 189 5.54 9.67 7.43
C PHE A 189 5.54 10.66 8.60
N HIS A 190 5.86 11.94 8.35
CA HIS A 190 5.82 12.97 9.38
C HIS A 190 4.39 13.18 9.90
N SER A 191 3.46 13.38 8.98
CA SER A 191 2.04 13.59 9.26
C SER A 191 1.21 13.38 7.99
N PHE A 192 -0.11 13.32 8.14
CA PHE A 192 -1.03 13.43 7.02
C PHE A 192 -2.13 14.44 7.33
N ILE A 193 -2.65 15.08 6.29
CA ILE A 193 -3.84 15.92 6.33
C ILE A 193 -4.70 15.61 5.12
N ARG A 194 -6.03 15.67 5.28
CA ARG A 194 -6.95 15.57 4.14
C ARG A 194 -7.19 16.95 3.57
N LEU A 195 -7.31 17.04 2.25
CA LEU A 195 -7.63 18.27 1.54
C LEU A 195 -8.85 18.96 2.15
N GLY A 196 -9.88 18.20 2.53
CA GLY A 196 -11.09 18.72 3.15
C GLY A 196 -10.91 19.52 4.45
N HIS A 197 -9.79 19.31 5.16
CA HIS A 197 -9.46 19.95 6.44
C HIS A 197 -8.44 21.08 6.33
N LEU A 198 -8.03 21.47 5.12
CA LEU A 198 -7.20 22.65 4.94
C LEU A 198 -8.02 23.91 5.27
N ASN A 199 -7.72 24.53 6.42
CA ASN A 199 -8.45 25.70 6.93
C ASN A 199 -8.15 26.98 6.13
N ASN A 200 -6.95 27.09 5.57
CA ASN A 200 -6.51 28.25 4.80
C ASN A 200 -6.95 28.11 3.34
N SER A 201 -7.52 29.18 2.80
CA SER A 201 -8.01 29.20 1.42
C SER A 201 -6.90 29.34 0.38
N LEU A 202 -5.73 29.87 0.77
CA LEU A 202 -4.54 30.06 -0.05
C LEU A 202 -3.33 29.44 0.67
N ILE A 203 -2.75 28.39 0.10
CA ILE A 203 -1.61 27.68 0.70
C ILE A 203 -0.48 27.64 -0.30
N PHE A 204 0.67 28.18 0.07
CA PHE A 204 1.88 28.11 -0.72
C PHE A 204 2.68 26.86 -0.35
N TYR A 205 2.91 25.98 -1.33
CA TYR A 205 3.80 24.83 -1.18
C TYR A 205 5.11 25.14 -1.89
N LYS A 206 6.21 25.11 -1.12
CA LYS A 206 7.56 25.17 -1.70
C LYS A 206 7.81 23.96 -2.60
N GLU A 207 7.38 22.78 -2.18
CA GLU A 207 7.46 21.54 -2.95
C GLU A 207 6.23 20.66 -2.69
N LEU A 208 5.56 20.26 -3.77
CA LEU A 208 4.45 19.31 -3.75
C LEU A 208 4.65 18.26 -4.84
N ILE A 209 4.70 17.00 -4.44
CA ILE A 209 4.83 15.85 -5.34
C ILE A 209 3.45 15.19 -5.48
N TRP A 210 3.05 14.87 -6.70
CA TRP A 210 1.75 14.30 -7.03
C TRP A 210 1.90 12.81 -7.32
N SER A 211 1.50 11.95 -6.39
CA SER A 211 1.74 10.52 -6.46
C SER A 211 1.11 9.86 -7.69
N PRO A 212 1.71 8.77 -8.23
CA PRO A 212 1.01 7.85 -9.12
C PRO A 212 -0.28 7.31 -8.47
N PRO A 213 -1.28 6.90 -9.26
CA PRO A 213 -2.48 6.27 -8.74
C PRO A 213 -2.18 4.83 -8.28
N GLN A 214 -2.96 4.30 -7.35
CA GLN A 214 -2.78 2.96 -6.76
C GLN A 214 -2.53 1.86 -7.79
N ALA A 215 -3.28 1.85 -8.90
CA ALA A 215 -3.18 0.83 -9.95
C ALA A 215 -1.83 0.82 -10.69
N GLN A 216 -1.01 1.85 -10.54
CA GLN A 216 0.35 1.95 -11.07
C GLN A 216 1.42 1.61 -10.02
N SER A 217 1.01 1.21 -8.80
CA SER A 217 1.95 0.71 -7.80
C SER A 217 2.64 -0.54 -8.31
N GLU A 218 3.94 -0.66 -8.02
CA GLU A 218 4.71 -1.86 -8.36
C GLU A 218 4.22 -3.12 -7.65
N LEU A 219 3.51 -2.98 -6.53
CA LEU A 219 2.90 -4.12 -5.83
C LEU A 219 1.51 -4.47 -6.36
N ASP A 220 0.98 -3.70 -7.31
CA ASP A 220 -0.33 -3.97 -7.91
C ASP A 220 -0.31 -5.23 -8.79
N LEU A 221 -1.43 -5.95 -8.84
CA LEU A 221 -1.57 -7.18 -9.60
C LEU A 221 -1.32 -6.96 -11.10
N LYS A 222 -1.65 -5.78 -11.63
CA LYS A 222 -1.45 -5.46 -13.05
C LYS A 222 0.01 -5.49 -13.46
N GLN A 223 0.94 -5.30 -12.53
CA GLN A 223 2.37 -5.33 -12.80
C GLN A 223 2.91 -6.74 -13.00
N SER A 224 2.18 -7.78 -12.56
CA SER A 224 2.56 -9.19 -12.76
C SER A 224 3.99 -9.53 -12.28
N ARG A 225 4.47 -8.86 -11.22
CA ARG A 225 5.85 -8.99 -10.74
C ARG A 225 6.12 -10.35 -10.10
N LYS A 226 7.19 -11.03 -10.53
CA LYS A 226 7.64 -12.29 -9.91
C LYS A 226 8.81 -12.13 -8.94
N ILE A 227 9.46 -10.98 -8.97
CA ILE A 227 10.60 -10.65 -8.13
C ILE A 227 10.35 -9.34 -7.40
N ALA A 228 11.01 -9.16 -6.28
CA ALA A 228 10.94 -7.93 -5.50
C ALA A 228 11.38 -6.72 -6.36
N PRO A 229 10.55 -5.67 -6.48
CA PRO A 229 11.02 -4.38 -7.00
C PRO A 229 12.05 -3.76 -6.04
N SER A 230 12.87 -2.85 -6.56
CA SER A 230 13.90 -2.15 -5.76
C SER A 230 13.27 -1.48 -4.56
N TYR A 231 13.95 -1.54 -3.41
CA TYR A 231 13.49 -1.02 -2.12
C TYR A 231 12.30 -1.74 -1.46
N PHE A 232 11.80 -2.85 -2.01
CA PHE A 232 10.74 -3.63 -1.36
C PHE A 232 11.15 -4.12 0.04
N PHE A 233 12.33 -4.75 0.17
CA PHE A 233 12.79 -5.26 1.46
C PHE A 233 13.09 -4.13 2.46
N ASP A 234 13.60 -2.98 1.99
CA ASP A 234 13.79 -1.78 2.81
C ASP A 234 12.45 -1.24 3.31
N PHE A 235 11.44 -1.15 2.44
CA PHE A 235 10.10 -0.72 2.80
C PHE A 235 9.47 -1.64 3.85
N ARG A 236 9.54 -2.96 3.61
CA ARG A 236 9.06 -3.99 4.53
C ARG A 236 9.71 -3.83 5.90
N GLN A 237 11.04 -3.68 5.93
CA GLN A 237 11.80 -3.49 7.16
C GLN A 237 11.43 -2.18 7.86
N HIS A 238 11.32 -1.10 7.10
CA HIS A 238 10.92 0.21 7.61
C HIS A 238 9.57 0.15 8.33
N ILE A 239 8.57 -0.53 7.76
CA ILE A 239 7.28 -0.73 8.45
C ILE A 239 7.47 -1.47 9.77
N LEU A 240 8.15 -2.63 9.77
CA LEU A 240 8.34 -3.44 10.97
C LEU A 240 9.02 -2.65 12.10
N GLU A 241 10.07 -1.90 11.77
CA GLU A 241 10.79 -1.05 12.73
C GLU A 241 9.91 0.04 13.32
N LYS A 242 9.07 0.68 12.50
CA LYS A 242 8.13 1.69 13.01
C LYS A 242 7.06 1.10 13.93
N PHE A 243 6.84 -0.21 13.90
CA PHE A 243 6.00 -0.92 14.87
C PHE A 243 6.80 -1.62 15.98
N TYR A 244 8.08 -1.28 16.15
CA TYR A 244 8.97 -1.85 17.16
C TYR A 244 9.13 -3.37 17.06
N ILE A 245 9.06 -3.91 15.85
CA ILE A 245 9.22 -5.34 15.58
C ILE A 245 10.63 -5.58 15.07
N SER A 246 11.46 -6.21 15.90
CA SER A 246 12.77 -6.70 15.49
C SER A 246 12.60 -7.87 14.54
N SER A 247 13.11 -7.77 13.31
CA SER A 247 13.03 -8.85 12.34
C SER A 247 14.39 -9.54 12.19
N VAL A 248 14.43 -10.85 12.44
CA VAL A 248 15.47 -11.71 11.87
C VAL A 248 14.84 -12.33 10.62
N ILE A 249 15.00 -11.63 9.49
CA ILE A 249 14.31 -11.94 8.22
C ILE A 249 14.71 -13.33 7.71
N ASN A 250 15.97 -13.71 7.93
CA ASN A 250 16.58 -14.95 7.45
C ASN A 250 16.84 -15.92 8.61
N LYS A 251 15.85 -16.13 9.49
CA LYS A 251 15.94 -17.23 10.45
C LYS A 251 15.59 -18.53 9.74
N ASP A 252 16.50 -19.50 9.78
CA ASP A 252 16.25 -20.83 9.26
C ASP A 252 14.97 -21.43 9.84
N LEU A 253 14.31 -22.26 9.04
CA LEU A 253 13.11 -22.96 9.47
C LEU A 253 13.48 -23.99 10.56
N ASP A 254 12.77 -23.94 11.68
CA ASP A 254 12.89 -24.94 12.73
C ASP A 254 11.75 -25.95 12.60
N CYS A 255 12.06 -27.11 12.00
CA CYS A 255 11.10 -28.17 11.79
C CYS A 255 10.61 -28.86 13.07
N GLN A 256 11.23 -28.56 14.22
CA GLN A 256 10.75 -29.01 15.53
C GLN A 256 9.78 -28.01 16.16
N ASN A 257 9.65 -26.79 15.62
CA ASN A 257 8.82 -25.71 16.16
C ASN A 257 8.18 -24.88 15.04
N ILE A 258 7.20 -25.45 14.34
CA ILE A 258 6.50 -24.82 13.21
C ILE A 258 5.29 -24.03 13.71
N ASN A 259 5.22 -22.75 13.39
CA ASN A 259 4.08 -21.89 13.73
C ASN A 259 3.12 -21.80 12.53
N ILE A 260 1.90 -22.28 12.72
CA ILE A 260 0.82 -22.18 11.75
C ILE A 260 -0.18 -21.14 12.24
N PHE A 261 -0.46 -20.14 11.40
CA PHE A 261 -1.47 -19.13 11.67
C PHE A 261 -2.58 -19.17 10.62
N PHE A 262 -3.82 -19.34 11.08
CA PHE A 262 -5.02 -19.28 10.24
C PHE A 262 -5.71 -17.93 10.44
N LEU A 263 -5.71 -17.09 9.41
CA LEU A 263 -6.53 -15.88 9.37
C LEU A 263 -7.99 -16.21 9.04
N VAL A 264 -8.84 -15.85 9.98
CA VAL A 264 -10.28 -16.11 9.98
C VAL A 264 -11.02 -14.80 9.71
N ARG A 265 -12.22 -14.87 9.13
CA ARG A 265 -12.96 -13.70 8.63
C ARG A 265 -14.33 -13.61 9.29
N HIS A 266 -14.62 -12.55 10.04
CA HIS A 266 -15.97 -12.31 10.60
C HIS A 266 -16.64 -11.07 10.02
N ASN A 267 -17.94 -10.90 10.28
CA ASN A 267 -18.68 -9.73 9.83
C ASN A 267 -18.34 -8.51 10.69
N TYR A 268 -17.88 -7.43 10.06
CA TYR A 268 -17.58 -6.16 10.71
C TYR A 268 -17.90 -4.99 9.78
N ILE A 269 -18.25 -3.84 10.34
CA ILE A 269 -18.53 -2.64 9.57
C ILE A 269 -17.20 -1.92 9.32
N ALA A 270 -16.64 -2.11 8.13
CA ALA A 270 -15.42 -1.43 7.69
C ALA A 270 -15.72 -0.15 6.90
N HIS A 271 -16.89 -0.10 6.27
CA HIS A 271 -17.12 0.76 5.13
C HIS A 271 -18.57 1.27 5.12
N PRO A 272 -18.84 2.57 4.90
CA PRO A 272 -20.18 3.13 5.06
C PRO A 272 -21.21 2.56 4.09
N ARG A 273 -20.77 2.14 2.90
CA ARG A 273 -21.56 1.41 1.90
C ARG A 273 -21.87 -0.05 2.27
N ASN A 274 -21.43 -0.54 3.43
CA ASN A 274 -21.76 -1.88 3.95
C ASN A 274 -22.21 -1.81 5.43
N PRO A 275 -23.37 -1.19 5.72
CA PRO A 275 -23.85 -1.01 7.09
C PRO A 275 -24.17 -2.35 7.80
N THR A 276 -24.43 -3.41 7.04
CA THR A 276 -24.67 -4.75 7.62
C THR A 276 -23.41 -5.39 8.21
N GLY A 277 -22.23 -4.89 7.82
CA GLY A 277 -20.94 -5.49 8.13
C GLY A 277 -20.72 -6.89 7.53
N LYS A 278 -21.67 -7.38 6.72
CA LYS A 278 -21.57 -8.71 6.12
C LYS A 278 -20.43 -8.72 5.11
N ILE A 279 -19.45 -9.60 5.32
CA ILE A 279 -18.35 -9.77 4.37
C ILE A 279 -18.55 -11.04 3.55
N THR A 280 -17.92 -11.09 2.38
CA THR A 280 -17.92 -12.27 1.51
C THR A 280 -16.70 -13.15 1.76
N ARG A 281 -16.72 -14.36 1.19
CA ARG A 281 -15.60 -15.33 1.25
C ARG A 281 -15.28 -15.72 2.69
N GLN A 282 -16.27 -16.29 3.37
CA GLN A 282 -16.15 -16.88 4.71
C GLN A 282 -16.39 -18.39 4.62
N LEU A 283 -15.86 -19.14 5.60
CA LEU A 283 -16.14 -20.56 5.74
C LEU A 283 -17.46 -20.74 6.49
N ILE A 284 -18.42 -21.46 5.90
CA ILE A 284 -19.77 -21.63 6.48
C ILE A 284 -19.70 -22.38 7.82
N ASN A 285 -18.82 -23.38 7.92
CA ASN A 285 -18.62 -24.22 9.11
C ASN A 285 -17.27 -23.94 9.78
N GLU A 286 -16.86 -22.67 9.80
CA GLU A 286 -15.59 -22.18 10.36
C GLU A 286 -15.27 -22.74 11.76
N ASN A 287 -16.19 -22.62 12.72
CA ASN A 287 -16.00 -23.11 14.09
C ASN A 287 -15.69 -24.61 14.14
N GLN A 288 -16.37 -25.40 13.30
CA GLN A 288 -16.12 -26.84 13.23
C GLN A 288 -14.71 -27.13 12.69
N ILE A 289 -14.33 -26.45 11.59
CA ILE A 289 -13.01 -26.60 10.96
C ILE A 289 -11.89 -26.24 11.95
N LEU A 290 -12.02 -25.09 12.63
CA LEU A 290 -11.00 -24.63 13.59
C LEU A 290 -10.85 -25.59 14.77
N ASN A 291 -11.96 -26.10 15.31
CA ASN A 291 -11.93 -27.07 16.40
C ASN A 291 -11.28 -28.40 15.99
N ASP A 292 -11.61 -28.89 14.79
CA ASP A 292 -11.04 -30.14 14.27
C ASP A 292 -9.55 -29.98 13.94
N LEU A 293 -9.14 -28.88 13.29
CA LEU A 293 -7.72 -28.59 13.04
C LEU A 293 -6.94 -28.44 14.36
N LYS A 294 -7.50 -27.76 15.36
CA LYS A 294 -6.89 -27.64 16.69
C LYS A 294 -6.67 -29.02 17.31
N ARG A 295 -7.65 -29.93 17.23
CA ARG A 295 -7.52 -31.30 17.75
C ARG A 295 -6.45 -32.10 16.99
N ILE A 296 -6.37 -31.95 15.67
CA ILE A 296 -5.36 -32.61 14.85
C ILE A 296 -3.95 -32.14 15.24
N PHE A 297 -3.73 -30.83 15.31
CA PHE A 297 -2.40 -30.27 15.59
C PHE A 297 -1.99 -30.37 17.07
N GLN A 298 -2.93 -30.44 18.01
CA GLN A 298 -2.64 -30.72 19.42
C GLN A 298 -1.89 -32.05 19.63
N ASN A 299 -2.05 -33.01 18.71
CA ASN A 299 -1.37 -34.30 18.76
C ASN A 299 0.01 -34.28 18.06
N ILE A 300 0.44 -33.14 17.49
CA ILE A 300 1.70 -32.99 16.78
C ILE A 300 2.56 -31.97 17.53
N SER A 301 3.44 -32.44 18.40
CA SER A 301 4.21 -31.60 19.33
C SER A 301 5.09 -30.55 18.66
N SER A 302 5.52 -30.79 17.41
CA SER A 302 6.34 -29.86 16.64
C SER A 302 5.55 -28.72 15.98
N ILE A 303 4.21 -28.69 16.11
CA ILE A 303 3.35 -27.70 15.44
C ILE A 303 2.58 -26.87 16.46
N HIS A 304 2.73 -25.55 16.37
CA HIS A 304 1.91 -24.59 17.10
C HIS A 304 0.86 -23.99 16.16
N PHE A 305 -0.40 -24.41 16.33
CA PHE A 305 -1.52 -23.90 15.54
C PHE A 305 -2.28 -22.80 16.28
N THR A 306 -2.41 -21.64 15.64
CA THR A 306 -3.19 -20.49 16.13
C THR A 306 -4.09 -19.96 15.03
N TYR A 307 -5.14 -19.24 15.43
CA TYR A 307 -6.04 -18.55 14.52
C TYR A 307 -6.54 -17.26 15.14
N ASN A 308 -6.85 -16.25 14.32
CA ASN A 308 -7.41 -14.99 14.80
C ASN A 308 -8.09 -14.20 13.68
N HIS A 309 -8.73 -13.09 14.05
CA HIS A 309 -9.33 -12.10 13.18
C HIS A 309 -8.54 -10.79 13.26
N PHE A 310 -7.82 -10.44 12.20
CA PHE A 310 -6.92 -9.29 12.23
C PHE A 310 -7.63 -7.94 12.39
N GLU A 311 -8.87 -7.82 11.92
CA GLU A 311 -9.73 -6.65 12.09
C GLU A 311 -10.01 -6.29 13.56
N GLN A 312 -9.83 -7.23 14.49
CA GLN A 312 -9.96 -7.02 15.94
C GLN A 312 -8.64 -6.70 16.64
N LEU A 313 -7.50 -6.80 15.94
CA LEU A 313 -6.18 -6.62 16.53
C LEU A 313 -5.56 -5.29 16.10
N PRO A 314 -4.80 -4.61 16.99
CA PRO A 314 -3.92 -3.52 16.59
C PRO A 314 -2.90 -3.97 15.54
N MET A 315 -2.54 -3.07 14.61
CA MET A 315 -1.58 -3.35 13.54
C MET A 315 -0.25 -3.97 14.03
N GLN A 316 0.28 -3.48 15.16
CA GLN A 316 1.49 -4.03 15.77
C GLN A 316 1.35 -5.52 16.13
N GLN A 317 0.19 -5.93 16.64
CA GLN A 317 -0.08 -7.33 16.99
C GLN A 317 -0.25 -8.18 15.73
N GLN A 318 -0.96 -7.67 14.71
CA GLN A 318 -1.07 -8.34 13.40
C GLN A 318 0.31 -8.63 12.81
N LEU A 319 1.20 -7.63 12.81
CA LEU A 319 2.56 -7.75 12.30
C LEU A 319 3.43 -8.70 13.16
N SER A 320 3.22 -8.71 14.48
CA SER A 320 3.95 -9.60 15.40
C SER A 320 3.56 -11.07 15.23
N ILE A 321 2.28 -11.34 14.94
CA ILE A 321 1.82 -12.69 14.61
C ILE A 321 2.42 -13.13 13.27
N ILE A 322 2.33 -12.30 12.23
CA ILE A 322 2.72 -12.73 10.88
C ILE A 322 4.24 -12.94 10.74
N ILE A 323 5.07 -12.12 11.40
CA ILE A 323 6.53 -12.30 11.35
C ILE A 323 6.99 -13.59 12.06
N GLN A 324 6.19 -14.11 12.98
CA GLN A 324 6.44 -15.39 13.68
C GLN A 324 5.83 -16.59 12.96
N THR A 325 4.96 -16.36 11.97
CA THR A 325 4.24 -17.41 11.25
C THR A 325 5.15 -18.08 10.22
N ASP A 326 5.20 -19.40 10.24
CA ASP A 326 5.92 -20.22 9.25
C ASP A 326 4.99 -20.72 8.13
N ILE A 327 3.72 -21.00 8.47
CA ILE A 327 2.66 -21.30 7.51
C ILE A 327 1.46 -20.38 7.76
N PHE A 328 1.21 -19.48 6.81
CA PHE A 328 0.07 -18.58 6.84
C PHE A 328 -1.06 -19.13 5.99
N ILE A 329 -2.25 -19.28 6.57
CA ILE A 329 -3.44 -19.80 5.91
C ILE A 329 -4.55 -18.78 5.97
N GLY A 330 -5.31 -18.61 4.89
CA GLY A 330 -6.55 -17.84 4.97
C GLY A 330 -7.35 -17.86 3.68
N MET A 331 -8.62 -17.47 3.80
CA MET A 331 -9.51 -17.33 2.65
C MET A 331 -9.18 -16.07 1.85
N HIS A 332 -9.17 -16.20 0.51
CA HIS A 332 -8.82 -15.14 -0.43
C HIS A 332 -9.42 -13.77 -0.04
N GLY A 333 -8.54 -12.79 0.18
CA GLY A 333 -8.86 -11.37 0.34
C GLY A 333 -7.79 -10.59 1.09
N ALA A 334 -8.01 -9.29 1.24
CA ALA A 334 -6.97 -8.30 1.58
C ALA A 334 -6.11 -8.61 2.82
N GLY A 335 -6.63 -9.37 3.78
CA GLY A 335 -5.84 -9.82 4.93
C GLY A 335 -4.62 -10.68 4.54
N LEU A 336 -4.65 -11.37 3.39
CA LEU A 336 -3.51 -12.13 2.90
C LEU A 336 -2.33 -11.27 2.43
N THR A 337 -2.51 -9.94 2.26
CA THR A 337 -1.40 -9.00 2.01
C THR A 337 -0.34 -9.03 3.11
N HIS A 338 -0.68 -9.52 4.31
CA HIS A 338 0.28 -9.76 5.39
C HIS A 338 1.43 -10.69 4.99
N VAL A 339 1.28 -11.49 3.92
CA VAL A 339 2.36 -12.31 3.35
C VAL A 339 3.64 -11.51 3.06
N LEU A 340 3.54 -10.21 2.76
CA LEU A 340 4.68 -9.33 2.55
C LEU A 340 5.56 -9.15 3.80
N PHE A 341 5.02 -9.40 5.00
CA PHE A 341 5.72 -9.22 6.27
C PHE A 341 6.16 -10.54 6.90
N MET A 342 5.85 -11.69 6.29
CA MET A 342 6.38 -12.99 6.71
C MET A 342 7.91 -13.05 6.53
N LYS A 343 8.58 -13.93 7.28
CA LYS A 343 9.97 -14.32 6.98
C LYS A 343 10.04 -15.00 5.61
N THR A 344 11.14 -14.85 4.90
CA THR A 344 11.37 -15.50 3.59
C THR A 344 11.42 -17.04 3.75
N ASN A 345 11.23 -17.77 2.65
CA ASN A 345 11.20 -19.24 2.62
C ASN A 345 10.15 -19.84 3.57
N ARG A 346 9.02 -19.16 3.72
CA ARG A 346 7.82 -19.61 4.43
C ARG A 346 6.69 -19.88 3.45
N PHE A 347 5.52 -20.23 3.96
CA PHE A 347 4.42 -20.71 3.11
C PHE A 347 3.15 -19.91 3.30
N LEU A 348 2.53 -19.53 2.19
CA LEU A 348 1.16 -19.02 2.14
C LEU A 348 0.25 -20.08 1.51
N ILE A 349 -0.78 -20.49 2.24
CA ILE A 349 -1.87 -21.31 1.73
C ILE A 349 -3.12 -20.44 1.58
N GLU A 350 -3.43 -20.09 0.35
CA GLU A 350 -4.65 -19.36 0.01
C GLU A 350 -5.79 -20.34 -0.22
N ILE A 351 -6.82 -20.26 0.64
CA ILE A 351 -8.10 -20.94 0.41
C ILE A 351 -8.90 -20.09 -0.57
N THR A 352 -9.35 -20.70 -1.66
CA THR A 352 -10.13 -20.00 -2.69
C THR A 352 -11.10 -20.94 -3.39
N THR A 353 -11.96 -20.41 -4.25
CA THR A 353 -12.88 -21.20 -5.07
C THR A 353 -12.49 -21.11 -6.54
N THR A 354 -13.06 -21.99 -7.36
CA THR A 354 -12.85 -21.98 -8.83
C THR A 354 -13.27 -20.65 -9.49
N VAL A 355 -14.14 -19.87 -8.84
CA VAL A 355 -14.57 -18.53 -9.29
C VAL A 355 -13.44 -17.51 -9.14
N TRP A 356 -12.67 -17.60 -8.05
CA TRP A 356 -11.65 -16.62 -7.68
C TRP A 356 -10.22 -17.07 -8.02
N GLN A 357 -10.03 -18.30 -8.47
CA GLN A 357 -8.70 -18.90 -8.72
C GLN A 357 -7.82 -18.14 -9.73
N LYS A 358 -8.41 -17.31 -10.60
CA LYS A 358 -7.66 -16.50 -11.58
C LYS A 358 -7.06 -15.23 -10.96
N GLN A 359 -7.42 -14.89 -9.73
CA GLN A 359 -6.92 -13.69 -9.05
C GLN A 359 -5.59 -14.00 -8.36
N THR A 360 -4.48 -13.59 -8.97
CA THR A 360 -3.12 -13.95 -8.52
C THR A 360 -2.47 -12.93 -7.57
N HIS A 361 -3.26 -12.02 -6.96
CA HIS A 361 -2.79 -10.96 -6.04
C HIS A 361 -1.78 -11.49 -5.01
N PHE A 362 -2.15 -12.53 -4.27
CA PHE A 362 -1.35 -13.01 -3.14
C PHE A 362 -0.23 -13.98 -3.57
N GLU A 363 -0.38 -14.62 -4.73
CA GLU A 363 0.69 -15.38 -5.38
C GLU A 363 1.83 -14.43 -5.82
N GLN A 364 1.46 -13.26 -6.37
CA GLN A 364 2.42 -12.21 -6.73
C GLN A 364 3.14 -11.68 -5.48
N MET A 365 2.39 -11.30 -4.44
CA MET A 365 2.97 -10.79 -3.19
C MET A 365 3.84 -11.83 -2.47
N ALA A 366 3.44 -13.11 -2.52
CA ALA A 366 4.27 -14.21 -2.02
C ALA A 366 5.60 -14.29 -2.79
N SER A 367 5.56 -14.24 -4.11
CA SER A 367 6.76 -14.27 -4.96
C SER A 367 7.70 -13.09 -4.67
N ILE A 368 7.15 -11.88 -4.53
CA ILE A 368 7.90 -10.67 -4.16
C ILE A 368 8.63 -10.82 -2.83
N ASN A 369 8.02 -11.48 -1.84
CA ASN A 369 8.64 -11.71 -0.52
C ASN A 369 9.34 -13.08 -0.40
N ASN A 370 9.62 -13.78 -1.51
CA ASN A 370 10.22 -15.11 -1.52
C ASN A 370 9.49 -16.12 -0.60
N ILE A 371 8.17 -16.17 -0.71
CA ILE A 371 7.28 -17.08 0.01
C ILE A 371 6.75 -18.12 -0.96
N HIS A 372 6.74 -19.38 -0.52
CA HIS A 372 6.12 -20.47 -1.26
C HIS A 372 4.61 -20.34 -1.21
N TYR A 373 3.97 -20.32 -2.39
CA TYR A 373 2.54 -20.14 -2.52
C TYR A 373 1.84 -21.46 -2.86
N HIS A 374 0.75 -21.76 -2.17
CA HIS A 374 -0.15 -22.86 -2.50
C HIS A 374 -1.60 -22.41 -2.51
N ARG A 375 -2.32 -22.87 -3.53
CA ARG A 375 -3.74 -22.63 -3.67
C ARG A 375 -4.52 -23.86 -3.20
N CYS A 376 -5.38 -23.68 -2.21
CA CYS A 376 -6.28 -24.70 -1.69
C CYS A 376 -7.71 -24.43 -2.21
N LEU A 377 -8.14 -25.23 -3.18
CA LEU A 377 -9.47 -25.06 -3.81
C LEU A 377 -10.56 -25.73 -2.97
N ILE A 378 -11.62 -24.97 -2.67
CA ILE A 378 -12.85 -25.47 -2.05
C ILE A 378 -14.07 -25.17 -2.93
N LEU A 379 -15.15 -25.92 -2.72
CA LEU A 379 -16.41 -25.71 -3.44
C LEU A 379 -17.12 -24.44 -2.93
N ASN A 380 -17.59 -23.62 -3.87
CA ASN A 380 -18.31 -22.39 -3.52
C ASN A 380 -19.71 -22.70 -2.99
N GLY A 381 -20.10 -22.10 -1.85
CA GLY A 381 -21.43 -22.27 -1.26
C GLY A 381 -21.64 -23.59 -0.51
N HIS A 382 -20.61 -24.40 -0.31
CA HIS A 382 -20.68 -25.65 0.43
C HIS A 382 -19.75 -25.63 1.65
N SER A 383 -20.11 -26.38 2.69
CA SER A 383 -19.19 -26.66 3.80
C SER A 383 -17.94 -27.40 3.30
N THR A 384 -16.79 -27.12 3.91
CA THR A 384 -15.55 -27.86 3.66
C THR A 384 -15.16 -28.66 4.91
N THR A 385 -14.18 -29.55 4.81
CA THR A 385 -13.75 -30.36 5.96
C THR A 385 -12.38 -29.92 6.47
N ALA A 386 -12.12 -30.13 7.76
CA ALA A 386 -10.78 -29.98 8.31
C ALA A 386 -9.76 -30.86 7.56
N GLN A 387 -10.18 -32.05 7.10
CA GLN A 387 -9.34 -32.93 6.29
C GLN A 387 -8.96 -32.30 4.94
N THR A 388 -9.88 -31.58 4.28
CA THR A 388 -9.59 -30.87 3.03
C THR A 388 -8.50 -29.83 3.23
N ILE A 389 -8.61 -29.01 4.30
CA ILE A 389 -7.61 -28.00 4.64
C ILE A 389 -6.30 -28.67 5.08
N PHE A 390 -6.37 -29.73 5.89
CA PHE A 390 -5.23 -30.51 6.34
C PHE A 390 -4.46 -31.16 5.18
N ASN A 391 -5.15 -31.64 4.14
CA ASN A 391 -4.53 -32.20 2.94
C ASN A 391 -3.77 -31.14 2.12
N CYS A 392 -4.27 -29.90 2.10
CA CYS A 392 -3.53 -28.77 1.52
C CYS A 392 -2.25 -28.49 2.34
N LEU A 393 -2.35 -28.55 3.67
CA LEU A 393 -1.23 -28.33 4.60
C LEU A 393 -0.17 -29.43 4.55
N THR A 394 -0.55 -30.71 4.47
CA THR A 394 0.42 -31.81 4.53
C THR A 394 1.39 -31.77 3.37
N LYS A 395 0.92 -31.46 2.17
CA LYS A 395 1.81 -31.26 1.00
C LYS A 395 2.86 -30.19 1.27
N THR A 396 2.46 -29.09 1.90
CA THR A 396 3.35 -28.00 2.30
C THR A 396 4.33 -28.42 3.38
N LEU A 397 3.86 -29.08 4.44
CA LEU A 397 4.71 -29.56 5.54
C LEU A 397 5.79 -30.55 5.05
N PHE A 398 5.44 -31.46 4.12
CA PHE A 398 6.41 -32.36 3.50
C PHE A 398 7.48 -31.59 2.71
N GLN A 399 7.10 -30.54 1.96
CA GLN A 399 8.05 -29.70 1.22
C GLN A 399 8.96 -28.90 2.16
N MET A 400 8.39 -28.39 3.26
CA MET A 400 9.08 -27.57 4.26
C MET A 400 10.18 -28.31 5.02
N CYS A 401 9.85 -29.50 5.50
CA CYS A 401 10.65 -30.23 6.47
C CYS A 401 10.97 -31.63 5.95
N SER A 402 11.43 -31.68 4.69
CA SER A 402 11.95 -32.91 4.11
C SER A 402 13.13 -33.39 4.98
N SER A 403 12.93 -34.51 5.66
CA SER A 403 13.96 -35.22 6.43
C SER A 403 15.14 -35.63 5.57
#